data_AF-A0A4Q2X152-F1
#
_entry.id   AF-A0A4Q2X152-F1
#
_cell.length_a   1.000
_cell.length_b   1.000
_cell.length_c   1.000
_cell.angle_alpha   90.00
_cell.angle_beta   90.00
_cell.angle_gamma   90.00
#
_symmetry.space_group_name_H-M   'P 1'
#
loop_
_entity.id
_entity.type
_entity.pdbx_description
1 polymer ?
#
loop_
_entity_poly.entity_id
_entity_poly.type
_entity_poly.pdbx_seq_one_letter_code
_entity_poly.pdbx_strand_id
1 'polypeptide(L)'
;MKSRVSILAVAAAGCLIGFLGVRLSASSKAGVPATGPAQVIAKTNTAAGGNASTFDSPASADARVPDKRHTFTNLLKDAPVIFERKKPYKDLERMDAGQLKTVIVECLQQVGPDAAMPDRQAASGVMGTAVRELYKREGDKALEWAAAEVPEAQRSAVLSELLVAVAKDSPDTMKEWADRYRGQYGDQWAERFNTAAVVGAIERGAAELLRVRELLGTRTMPFSTPDFPDDFDFHLFITKSKPDFGFQEVVAQWAARDKEAAWNGVKEVISNNEGSGATYFGAMFRGVLAMEGDEKASSWLAAK
;
A
#
# COMPACT_ATOMS: atom_id res chain seq x y z
N MET A 1 -15.20 15.09 -43.72
CA MET A 1 -13.71 15.18 -43.78
C MET A 1 -13.07 16.08 -42.72
N LYS A 2 -13.78 16.99 -42.04
CA LYS A 2 -13.19 17.90 -41.04
C LYS A 2 -12.86 17.27 -39.67
N SER A 3 -13.47 16.14 -39.27
CA SER A 3 -13.20 15.53 -37.95
C SER A 3 -11.94 14.65 -37.87
N ARG A 4 -11.42 14.16 -39.00
CA ARG A 4 -10.23 13.28 -39.03
C ARG A 4 -8.93 14.03 -38.72
N VAL A 5 -8.87 15.32 -39.04
CA VAL A 5 -7.69 16.16 -38.81
C VAL A 5 -7.51 16.46 -37.31
N SER A 6 -8.61 16.59 -36.56
CA SER A 6 -8.57 16.84 -35.11
C SER A 6 -8.08 15.65 -34.30
N ILE A 7 -8.39 14.42 -34.71
CA ILE A 7 -7.98 13.20 -33.98
C ILE A 7 -6.47 12.97 -34.13
N LEU A 8 -5.92 13.17 -35.33
CA LEU A 8 -4.47 13.04 -35.59
C LEU A 8 -3.65 14.09 -34.83
N ALA A 9 -4.13 15.33 -34.74
CA ALA A 9 -3.46 16.38 -33.98
C ALA A 9 -3.44 16.09 -32.46
N VAL A 10 -4.53 15.54 -31.91
CA VAL A 10 -4.62 15.16 -30.50
C VAL A 10 -3.76 13.93 -30.19
N ALA A 11 -3.70 12.95 -31.08
CA ALA A 11 -2.81 11.79 -30.94
C ALA A 11 -1.32 12.20 -30.95
N ALA A 12 -0.92 13.09 -31.88
CA ALA A 12 0.43 13.61 -31.93
C ALA A 12 0.80 14.41 -30.66
N ALA A 13 -0.12 15.21 -30.13
CA ALA A 13 0.07 15.91 -28.87
C ALA A 13 0.19 14.95 -27.66
N GLY A 14 -0.60 13.88 -27.62
CA GLY A 14 -0.51 12.84 -26.61
C GLY A 14 0.83 12.10 -26.64
N CYS A 15 1.33 11.76 -27.83
CA CYS A 15 2.65 11.16 -28.02
C CYS A 15 3.79 12.09 -27.55
N LEU A 16 3.70 13.39 -27.83
CA LEU A 16 4.69 14.39 -27.40
C LEU A 16 4.73 14.55 -25.87
N ILE A 17 3.57 14.58 -25.21
CA ILE A 17 3.49 14.65 -23.73
C ILE A 17 4.04 13.35 -23.11
N GLY A 18 3.71 12.19 -23.68
CA GLY A 18 4.25 10.90 -23.23
C GLY A 18 5.78 10.83 -23.34
N PHE A 19 6.35 11.32 -24.44
CA PHE A 19 7.79 11.33 -24.69
C PHE A 19 8.54 12.28 -23.72
N LEU A 20 7.96 13.44 -23.41
CA LEU A 20 8.54 14.38 -22.44
C LEU A 20 8.52 13.83 -21.02
N GLY A 21 7.49 13.08 -20.63
CA GLY A 21 7.42 12.41 -19.32
C GLY A 21 8.52 11.35 -19.12
N VAL A 22 8.86 10.59 -20.16
CA VAL A 22 9.94 9.57 -20.10
C VAL A 22 11.32 10.20 -19.90
N ARG A 23 11.59 11.36 -20.52
CA ARG A 23 12.89 12.03 -20.37
C ARG A 23 13.11 12.68 -19.00
N LEU A 24 12.05 13.14 -18.34
CA LEU A 24 12.16 13.71 -16.98
C LEU A 24 12.41 12.63 -15.92
N SER A 25 11.84 11.44 -16.08
CA SER A 25 12.06 10.31 -15.14
C SER A 25 13.41 9.63 -15.30
N ALA A 26 14.03 9.67 -16.49
CA ALA A 26 15.33 9.06 -16.74
C ALA A 26 16.53 9.89 -16.21
N SER A 27 16.32 11.17 -15.86
CA SER A 27 17.41 12.08 -15.47
C SER A 27 17.75 12.07 -13.97
N SER A 28 17.11 11.23 -13.15
CA SER A 28 17.35 11.16 -11.70
C SER A 28 18.39 10.11 -11.26
N LYS A 29 19.05 9.42 -12.20
CA LYS A 29 20.11 8.43 -11.91
C LYS A 29 21.47 8.88 -12.46
N ALA A 30 22.06 9.87 -11.81
CA ALA A 30 23.51 10.09 -11.77
C ALA A 30 23.86 10.21 -10.27
N GLY A 31 24.49 9.22 -9.62
CA GLY A 31 25.86 8.79 -9.87
C GLY A 31 26.76 9.45 -8.80
N VAL A 32 26.81 8.88 -7.59
CA VAL A 32 27.76 9.29 -6.53
C VAL A 32 28.80 8.18 -6.35
N PRO A 33 30.10 8.49 -6.39
CA PRO A 33 31.17 7.50 -6.48
C PRO A 33 31.49 6.85 -5.12
N ALA A 34 32.02 5.63 -5.22
CA ALA A 34 32.50 4.81 -4.11
C ALA A 34 33.86 5.29 -3.56
N THR A 35 33.98 5.33 -2.24
CA THR A 35 35.26 5.36 -1.50
C THR A 35 35.12 4.56 -0.20
N GLY A 36 35.89 3.48 -0.06
CA GLY A 36 36.14 2.81 1.23
C GLY A 36 37.21 3.54 2.06
N PRO A 37 37.89 2.90 3.05
CA PRO A 37 37.72 1.55 3.59
C PRO A 37 37.50 1.50 5.12
N ALA A 38 37.33 0.26 5.61
CA ALA A 38 37.12 -0.15 6.99
C ALA A 38 38.20 0.31 7.99
N GLN A 39 37.77 0.73 9.18
CA GLN A 39 38.60 0.79 10.38
C GLN A 39 38.06 -0.17 11.44
N VAL A 40 38.90 -1.15 11.74
CA VAL A 40 38.87 -2.04 12.90
C VAL A 40 39.22 -1.22 14.13
N ILE A 41 38.35 -1.20 15.15
CA ILE A 41 38.72 -0.80 16.51
C ILE A 41 38.33 -1.94 17.45
N ALA A 42 39.37 -2.61 17.95
CA ALA A 42 39.34 -3.47 19.11
C ALA A 42 39.38 -2.61 20.40
N LYS A 43 38.67 -3.06 21.45
CA LYS A 43 39.04 -2.94 22.88
C LYS A 43 38.06 -3.80 23.70
N THR A 44 38.44 -5.00 24.15
CA THR A 44 39.09 -5.39 25.42
C THR A 44 38.33 -5.13 26.73
N ASN A 45 38.18 -6.23 27.49
CA ASN A 45 38.18 -6.40 28.96
C ASN A 45 36.90 -5.98 29.73
N THR A 46 36.44 -6.63 30.81
CA THR A 46 36.98 -7.67 31.70
C THR A 46 35.85 -8.23 32.58
N ALA A 47 35.92 -9.54 32.87
CA ALA A 47 35.75 -10.26 34.14
C ALA A 47 34.61 -10.01 35.15
N ALA A 48 34.29 -11.15 35.80
CA ALA A 48 33.68 -11.36 37.13
C ALA A 48 32.15 -11.21 37.21
N GLY A 49 31.40 -12.04 37.92
CA GLY A 49 31.70 -13.13 38.86
C GLY A 49 30.35 -13.63 39.39
N GLY A 50 30.27 -14.91 39.77
CA GLY A 50 29.00 -15.58 40.06
C GLY A 50 28.28 -15.12 41.33
N ASN A 51 27.04 -15.59 41.49
CA ASN A 51 26.66 -16.39 42.64
C ASN A 51 25.30 -17.06 42.43
N ALA A 52 25.27 -18.35 42.69
CA ALA A 52 24.07 -19.13 42.88
C ALA A 52 23.42 -18.72 44.21
N SER A 53 22.10 -18.56 44.21
CA SER A 53 21.31 -18.69 45.43
C SER A 53 19.98 -19.35 45.07
N THR A 54 19.89 -20.61 45.43
CA THR A 54 18.68 -21.41 45.57
C THR A 54 17.87 -20.85 46.74
N PHE A 55 16.63 -20.46 46.47
CA PHE A 55 15.63 -20.29 47.52
C PHE A 55 14.31 -20.90 47.04
N ASP A 56 14.00 -22.06 47.61
CA ASP A 56 12.68 -22.68 47.59
C ASP A 56 11.71 -21.85 48.44
N SER A 57 10.54 -21.54 47.90
CA SER A 57 9.30 -21.38 48.68
C SER A 57 8.06 -21.44 47.78
N PRO A 58 6.91 -21.85 48.34
CA PRO A 58 5.91 -22.63 47.63
C PRO A 58 4.73 -21.81 47.07
N ALA A 59 4.09 -22.40 46.04
CA ALA A 59 2.72 -22.26 45.57
C ALA A 59 1.94 -20.97 45.94
N SER A 60 1.76 -20.11 44.93
CA SER A 60 0.64 -19.17 44.85
C SER A 60 0.08 -19.13 43.44
N ALA A 61 -1.25 -19.15 43.36
CA ALA A 61 -2.13 -19.30 42.20
C ALA A 61 -1.73 -18.52 40.94
N ASP A 62 -1.81 -19.22 39.79
CA ASP A 62 -2.07 -18.77 38.41
C ASP A 62 -1.95 -17.28 38.05
N ALA A 63 -0.84 -16.65 38.40
CA ALA A 63 -0.35 -15.49 37.66
C ALA A 63 0.39 -16.03 36.44
N ARG A 64 -0.27 -16.06 35.27
CA ARG A 64 0.43 -16.26 33.99
C ARG A 64 1.55 -15.23 33.92
N VAL A 65 2.78 -15.65 34.20
CA VAL A 65 3.97 -14.82 34.01
C VAL A 65 3.94 -14.36 32.56
N PRO A 66 3.96 -13.05 32.28
CA PRO A 66 3.99 -12.56 30.91
C PRO A 66 5.16 -13.22 30.20
N ASP A 67 4.88 -13.98 29.14
CA ASP A 67 5.95 -14.58 28.35
C ASP A 67 6.83 -13.44 27.84
N LYS A 68 8.06 -13.37 28.36
CA LYS A 68 9.01 -12.30 28.06
C LYS A 68 9.33 -12.23 26.57
N ARG A 69 9.03 -13.27 25.79
CA ARG A 69 9.17 -13.28 24.32
C ARG A 69 8.22 -12.31 23.62
N HIS A 70 7.11 -11.96 24.25
CA HIS A 70 6.02 -11.20 23.63
C HIS A 70 5.98 -9.72 24.05
N THR A 71 7.05 -9.19 24.63
CA THR A 71 7.14 -7.75 24.94
C THR A 71 7.42 -6.93 23.68
N PHE A 72 6.83 -5.74 23.59
CA PHE A 72 7.04 -4.85 22.44
C PHE A 72 8.52 -4.54 22.17
N THR A 73 9.33 -4.35 23.22
CA THR A 73 10.77 -4.15 23.10
C THR A 73 11.49 -5.31 22.39
N ASN A 74 11.02 -6.55 22.55
CA ASN A 74 11.59 -7.69 21.86
C ASN A 74 11.12 -7.76 20.41
N LEU A 75 9.85 -7.42 20.12
CA LEU A 75 9.35 -7.30 18.74
C LEU A 75 10.11 -6.23 17.94
N LEU A 76 10.48 -5.12 18.58
CA LEU A 76 11.27 -4.06 17.93
C LEU A 76 12.68 -4.50 17.54
N LYS A 77 13.33 -5.36 18.32
CA LYS A 77 14.67 -5.88 17.99
C LYS A 77 14.66 -6.72 16.72
N ASP A 78 13.55 -7.42 16.46
CA ASP A 78 13.39 -8.28 15.28
C ASP A 78 12.82 -7.52 14.06
N ALA A 79 12.27 -6.33 14.27
CA ALA A 79 11.60 -5.54 13.24
C ALA A 79 12.46 -5.23 11.99
N PRO A 80 13.77 -4.88 12.09
CA PRO A 80 14.61 -4.64 10.91
C PRO A 80 14.75 -5.90 10.04
N VAL A 81 14.97 -7.06 10.66
CA VAL A 81 15.14 -8.35 9.98
C VAL A 81 13.83 -8.80 9.33
N ILE A 82 12.69 -8.44 9.92
CA ILE A 82 11.36 -8.81 9.43
C ILE A 82 10.93 -7.92 8.26
N PHE A 83 11.24 -6.62 8.32
CA PHE A 83 10.97 -5.67 7.23
C PHE A 83 11.72 -6.08 5.95
N GLU A 84 12.98 -6.48 6.06
CA GLU A 84 13.79 -6.97 4.93
C GLU A 84 13.26 -8.29 4.34
N ARG A 85 12.68 -9.16 5.18
CA ARG A 85 12.27 -10.51 4.76
C ARG A 85 10.82 -10.63 4.32
N LYS A 86 10.00 -9.59 4.45
CA LYS A 86 8.54 -9.61 4.21
C LYS A 86 7.84 -10.83 4.86
N LYS A 87 8.34 -11.32 5.99
CA LYS A 87 7.76 -12.48 6.67
C LYS A 87 6.72 -12.02 7.70
N PRO A 88 5.61 -12.75 7.88
CA PRO A 88 4.67 -12.46 8.95
C PRO A 88 5.38 -12.55 10.31
N TYR A 89 5.00 -11.66 11.23
CA TYR A 89 5.42 -11.72 12.63
C TYR A 89 4.76 -12.94 13.28
N LYS A 90 5.38 -14.11 13.14
CA LYS A 90 4.87 -15.36 13.72
C LYS A 90 4.58 -15.27 15.22
N ASP A 91 5.26 -14.37 15.92
CA ASP A 91 5.03 -14.15 17.34
C ASP A 91 3.77 -13.33 17.60
N LEU A 92 3.42 -12.37 16.73
CA LEU A 92 2.12 -11.69 16.78
C LEU A 92 0.98 -12.65 16.46
N GLU A 93 1.16 -13.57 15.51
CA GLU A 93 0.18 -14.62 15.20
C GLU A 93 -0.06 -15.60 16.37
N ARG A 94 0.82 -15.65 17.37
CA ARG A 94 0.64 -16.49 18.57
C ARG A 94 0.04 -15.75 19.76
N MET A 95 0.08 -14.42 19.74
CA MET A 95 -0.50 -13.59 20.81
C MET A 95 -2.02 -13.69 20.80
N ASP A 96 -2.67 -13.71 21.97
CA ASP A 96 -4.13 -13.55 22.05
C ASP A 96 -4.57 -12.10 21.76
N ALA A 97 -5.89 -11.88 21.63
CA ALA A 97 -6.40 -10.56 21.28
C ALA A 97 -6.10 -9.48 22.34
N GLY A 98 -6.08 -9.83 23.63
CA GLY A 98 -5.71 -8.92 24.70
C GLY A 98 -4.25 -8.49 24.61
N GLN A 99 -3.36 -9.44 24.31
CA GLN A 99 -1.95 -9.17 24.07
C GLN A 99 -1.73 -8.28 22.85
N LEU A 100 -2.46 -8.53 21.75
CA LEU A 100 -2.40 -7.69 20.55
C LEU A 100 -2.85 -6.25 20.84
N LYS A 101 -3.96 -6.06 21.57
CA LYS A 101 -4.46 -4.75 22.01
C LYS A 101 -3.41 -3.99 22.83
N THR A 102 -2.75 -4.67 23.76
CA THR A 102 -1.65 -4.10 24.55
C THR A 102 -0.48 -3.66 23.66
N VAL A 103 -0.01 -4.51 22.75
CA VAL A 103 1.08 -4.19 21.82
C VAL A 103 0.74 -2.95 20.99
N ILE A 104 -0.49 -2.85 20.48
CA ILE A 104 -0.94 -1.71 19.66
C ILE A 104 -0.85 -0.40 20.45
N VAL A 105 -1.30 -0.39 21.71
CA VAL A 105 -1.25 0.82 22.57
C VAL A 105 0.20 1.15 22.96
N GLU A 106 1.02 0.14 23.28
CA GLU A 106 2.44 0.33 23.59
C GLU A 106 3.23 0.92 22.41
N CYS A 107 2.94 0.49 21.17
CA CYS A 107 3.56 1.05 19.96
C CYS A 107 3.39 2.58 19.91
N LEU A 108 2.20 3.08 20.22
CA LEU A 108 1.90 4.51 20.17
C LEU A 108 2.56 5.31 21.29
N GLN A 109 2.78 4.69 22.45
CA GLN A 109 3.44 5.34 23.58
C GLN A 109 4.95 5.47 23.38
N GLN A 110 5.57 4.49 22.69
CA GLN A 110 7.03 4.45 22.51
C GLN A 110 7.51 5.24 21.29
N VAL A 111 6.63 5.56 20.34
CA VAL A 111 6.96 6.37 19.14
C VAL A 111 6.62 7.83 19.38
N GLY A 112 7.35 8.47 20.29
CA GLY A 112 7.25 9.92 20.50
C GLY A 112 7.81 10.73 19.32
N PRO A 113 7.55 12.05 19.28
CA PRO A 113 8.09 12.96 18.26
C PRO A 113 9.61 13.08 18.28
N ASP A 114 10.29 12.52 19.28
CA ASP A 114 11.75 12.50 19.43
C ASP A 114 12.38 11.14 19.08
N ALA A 115 11.58 10.10 18.82
CA ALA A 115 12.11 8.77 18.48
C ALA A 115 12.88 8.80 17.15
N ALA A 116 13.97 8.04 17.02
CA ALA A 116 14.73 7.96 15.79
C ALA A 116 13.87 7.37 14.65
N MET A 117 14.06 7.85 13.41
CA MET A 117 13.27 7.42 12.25
C MET A 117 13.21 5.89 12.06
N PRO A 118 14.32 5.13 12.21
CA PRO A 118 14.27 3.66 12.12
C PRO A 118 13.34 3.02 13.15
N ASP A 119 13.34 3.52 14.39
CA ASP A 119 12.49 3.00 15.46
C ASP A 119 11.02 3.29 15.18
N ARG A 120 10.70 4.47 14.62
CA ARG A 120 9.32 4.79 14.20
C ARG A 120 8.83 3.85 13.11
N GLN A 121 9.68 3.55 12.13
CA GLN A 121 9.34 2.63 11.03
C GLN A 121 9.13 1.21 11.55
N ALA A 122 10.02 0.74 12.42
CA ALA A 122 9.90 -0.57 13.08
C ALA A 122 8.59 -0.68 13.87
N ALA A 123 8.30 0.30 14.72
CA ALA A 123 7.09 0.33 15.52
C ALA A 123 5.82 0.42 14.68
N SER A 124 5.81 1.25 13.62
CA SER A 124 4.69 1.30 12.67
C SER A 124 4.47 -0.04 11.97
N GLY A 125 5.55 -0.75 11.61
CA GLY A 125 5.46 -2.10 11.03
C GLY A 125 4.89 -3.15 12.00
N VAL A 126 5.28 -3.10 13.28
CA VAL A 126 4.74 -3.95 14.35
C VAL A 126 3.26 -3.64 14.57
N MET A 127 2.92 -2.36 14.77
CA MET A 127 1.56 -1.90 14.99
C MET A 127 0.63 -2.32 13.84
N GLY A 128 1.01 -2.03 12.59
CA GLY A 128 0.22 -2.40 11.42
C GLY A 128 0.02 -3.91 11.29
N THR A 129 0.98 -4.73 11.73
CA THR A 129 0.81 -6.19 11.75
C THR A 129 -0.10 -6.65 12.89
N ALA A 130 0.08 -6.11 14.09
CA ALA A 130 -0.75 -6.45 15.25
C ALA A 130 -2.22 -6.08 15.01
N VAL A 131 -2.46 -4.92 14.40
CA VAL A 131 -3.78 -4.44 14.00
C VAL A 131 -4.45 -5.37 12.99
N ARG A 132 -3.73 -5.77 11.93
CA ARG A 132 -4.25 -6.73 10.94
C ARG A 132 -4.63 -8.06 11.58
N GLU A 133 -3.75 -8.59 12.43
CA GLU A 133 -4.00 -9.86 13.10
C GLU A 133 -5.16 -9.76 14.11
N LEU A 134 -5.30 -8.64 14.81
CA LEU A 134 -6.42 -8.39 15.70
C LEU A 134 -7.74 -8.34 14.92
N TYR A 135 -7.81 -7.57 13.84
CA TYR A 135 -9.00 -7.48 13.00
C TYR A 135 -9.37 -8.83 12.37
N LYS A 136 -8.39 -9.61 11.91
CA LYS A 136 -8.61 -10.96 11.39
C LYS A 136 -9.32 -11.89 12.40
N ARG A 137 -9.09 -11.69 13.70
CA ARG A 137 -9.65 -12.53 14.77
C ARG A 137 -10.98 -12.03 15.31
N GLU A 138 -11.09 -10.72 15.50
CA GLU A 138 -12.20 -10.09 16.19
C GLU A 138 -13.18 -9.36 15.26
N GLY A 139 -12.78 -9.10 14.01
CA GLY A 139 -13.56 -8.33 13.04
C GLY A 139 -13.94 -6.96 13.60
N ASP A 140 -15.22 -6.61 13.46
CA ASP A 140 -15.78 -5.33 13.91
C ASP A 140 -15.56 -5.05 15.41
N LYS A 141 -15.45 -6.08 16.24
CA LYS A 141 -15.16 -5.91 17.68
C LYS A 141 -13.82 -5.22 17.93
N ALA A 142 -12.85 -5.34 17.01
CA ALA A 142 -11.59 -4.60 17.11
C ALA A 142 -11.79 -3.09 16.90
N LEU A 143 -12.70 -2.70 16.00
CA LEU A 143 -13.06 -1.29 15.78
C LEU A 143 -13.86 -0.73 16.96
N GLU A 144 -14.79 -1.51 17.50
CA GLU A 144 -15.55 -1.15 18.71
C GLU A 144 -14.64 -0.96 19.92
N TRP A 145 -13.68 -1.88 20.13
CA TRP A 145 -12.66 -1.74 21.15
C TRP A 145 -11.86 -0.44 20.98
N ALA A 146 -11.36 -0.17 19.77
CA ALA A 146 -10.58 1.03 19.51
C ALA A 146 -11.40 2.31 19.77
N ALA A 147 -12.69 2.30 19.44
CA ALA A 147 -13.59 3.42 19.69
C ALA A 147 -13.87 3.66 21.18
N ALA A 148 -14.06 2.58 21.96
CA ALA A 148 -14.54 2.65 23.33
C ALA A 148 -13.41 2.74 24.38
N GLU A 149 -12.33 1.99 24.19
CA GLU A 149 -11.33 1.75 25.25
C GLU A 149 -10.01 2.47 25.02
N VAL A 150 -9.67 2.84 23.77
CA VAL A 150 -8.43 3.58 23.50
C VAL A 150 -8.56 5.04 23.96
N PRO A 151 -7.56 5.58 24.68
CA PRO A 151 -7.54 6.98 25.09
C PRO A 151 -7.77 7.94 23.92
N GLU A 152 -8.55 9.00 24.14
CA GLU A 152 -8.97 9.92 23.07
C GLU A 152 -7.79 10.50 22.26
N ALA A 153 -6.69 10.84 22.94
CA ALA A 153 -5.48 11.37 22.32
C ALA A 153 -4.81 10.39 21.33
N GLN A 154 -5.08 9.08 21.45
CA GLN A 154 -4.48 8.02 20.64
C GLN A 154 -5.49 7.35 19.70
N ARG A 155 -6.78 7.55 19.94
CA ARG A 155 -7.88 6.86 19.24
C ARG A 155 -7.82 7.02 17.73
N SER A 156 -7.56 8.24 17.24
CA SER A 156 -7.50 8.51 15.80
C SER A 156 -6.37 7.73 15.12
N ALA A 157 -5.24 7.53 15.80
CA ALA A 157 -4.12 6.75 15.28
C ALA A 157 -4.44 5.26 15.22
N VAL A 158 -4.98 4.68 16.30
CA VAL A 158 -5.39 3.26 16.33
C VAL A 158 -6.49 2.98 15.31
N LEU A 159 -7.53 3.82 15.26
CA LEU A 159 -8.60 3.68 14.28
C LEU A 159 -8.07 3.83 12.85
N SER A 160 -7.10 4.72 12.60
CA SER A 160 -6.52 4.85 11.26
C SER A 160 -5.85 3.55 10.80
N GLU A 161 -5.04 2.92 11.65
CA GLU A 161 -4.38 1.66 11.30
C GLU A 161 -5.39 0.53 11.10
N LEU A 162 -6.42 0.44 11.96
CA LEU A 162 -7.49 -0.55 11.82
C LEU A 162 -8.26 -0.34 10.51
N LEU A 163 -8.63 0.89 10.20
CA LEU A 163 -9.36 1.20 8.96
C LEU A 163 -8.52 0.99 7.71
N VAL A 164 -7.19 1.15 7.76
CA VAL A 164 -6.31 0.73 6.65
C VAL A 164 -6.35 -0.79 6.44
N ALA A 165 -6.38 -1.58 7.52
CA ALA A 165 -6.52 -3.03 7.43
C ALA A 165 -7.91 -3.43 6.89
N VAL A 166 -8.97 -2.86 7.47
CA VAL A 166 -10.36 -3.11 7.08
C VAL A 166 -10.62 -2.69 5.64
N ALA A 167 -10.06 -1.57 5.19
CA ALA A 167 -10.26 -1.03 3.85
C ALA A 167 -9.99 -2.07 2.76
N LYS A 168 -8.93 -2.88 2.95
CA LYS A 168 -8.54 -3.90 1.99
C LYS A 168 -9.61 -4.97 1.84
N ASP A 169 -10.14 -5.50 2.95
CA ASP A 169 -11.01 -6.68 2.95
C ASP A 169 -12.51 -6.33 2.91
N SER A 170 -12.89 -5.21 3.51
CA SER A 170 -14.28 -4.80 3.73
C SER A 170 -14.44 -3.28 3.57
N PRO A 171 -14.37 -2.77 2.33
CA PRO A 171 -14.42 -1.33 2.06
C PRO A 171 -15.75 -0.68 2.49
N ASP A 172 -16.85 -1.44 2.50
CA ASP A 172 -18.16 -0.99 3.01
C ASP A 172 -18.10 -0.70 4.52
N THR A 173 -17.58 -1.64 5.30
CA THR A 173 -17.34 -1.46 6.75
C THR A 173 -16.39 -0.29 6.99
N MET A 174 -15.28 -0.22 6.26
CA MET A 174 -14.35 0.90 6.38
C MET A 174 -15.05 2.24 6.15
N LYS A 175 -15.86 2.35 5.10
CA LYS A 175 -16.58 3.58 4.77
C LYS A 175 -17.54 3.97 5.88
N GLU A 176 -18.34 3.03 6.40
CA GLU A 176 -19.28 3.30 7.49
C GLU A 176 -18.56 3.90 8.71
N TRP A 177 -17.45 3.28 9.10
CA TRP A 177 -16.66 3.75 10.24
C TRP A 177 -15.95 5.08 9.95
N ALA A 178 -15.41 5.27 8.75
CA ALA A 178 -14.80 6.52 8.35
C ALA A 178 -15.82 7.68 8.37
N ASP A 179 -17.04 7.43 7.90
CA ASP A 179 -18.13 8.42 7.89
C ASP A 179 -18.60 8.77 9.30
N ARG A 180 -18.69 7.77 10.19
CA ARG A 180 -19.05 7.96 11.60
C ARG A 180 -18.12 8.94 12.31
N TYR A 181 -16.83 8.90 12.00
CA TYR A 181 -15.81 9.75 12.62
C TYR A 181 -15.38 10.96 11.77
N ARG A 182 -15.95 11.11 10.57
CA ARG A 182 -15.65 12.22 9.65
C ARG A 182 -15.90 13.58 10.30
N GLY A 183 -16.99 13.73 11.06
CA GLY A 183 -17.28 14.98 11.77
C GLY A 183 -16.25 15.34 12.84
N GLN A 184 -15.58 14.34 13.44
CA GLN A 184 -14.59 14.55 14.48
C GLN A 184 -13.18 14.76 13.93
N TYR A 185 -12.80 14.03 12.86
CA TYR A 185 -11.43 14.02 12.34
C TYR A 185 -11.26 14.70 10.97
N GLY A 186 -12.37 15.11 10.34
CA GLY A 186 -12.39 15.81 9.06
C GLY A 186 -12.33 14.91 7.82
N ASP A 187 -12.59 15.49 6.66
CA ASP A 187 -12.66 14.77 5.38
C ASP A 187 -11.32 14.15 4.97
N GLN A 188 -10.21 14.87 5.17
CA GLN A 188 -8.88 14.34 4.87
C GLN A 188 -8.56 13.09 5.71
N TRP A 189 -9.10 13.00 6.92
CA TRP A 189 -8.96 11.78 7.71
C TRP A 189 -9.78 10.64 7.12
N ALA A 190 -11.05 10.87 6.78
CA ALA A 190 -11.91 9.84 6.20
C ALA A 190 -11.41 9.33 4.83
N GLU A 191 -10.86 10.21 3.98
CA GLU A 191 -10.45 9.86 2.63
C GLU A 191 -9.11 9.10 2.55
N ARG A 192 -8.28 9.13 3.61
CA ARG A 192 -6.93 8.53 3.57
C ARG A 192 -6.95 7.02 3.36
N PHE A 193 -8.07 6.37 3.67
CA PHE A 193 -8.26 4.93 3.57
C PHE A 193 -8.58 4.46 2.15
N ASN A 194 -8.96 5.39 1.25
CA ASN A 194 -9.36 5.09 -0.12
C ASN A 194 -8.28 4.30 -0.89
N THR A 195 -7.00 4.65 -0.72
CA THR A 195 -5.90 3.96 -1.39
C THR A 195 -5.83 2.48 -0.98
N ALA A 196 -5.99 2.18 0.31
CA ALA A 196 -5.95 0.81 0.80
C ALA A 196 -7.14 -0.01 0.27
N ALA A 197 -8.33 0.59 0.21
CA ALA A 197 -9.51 -0.04 -0.36
C ALA A 197 -9.35 -0.32 -1.86
N VAL A 198 -8.81 0.64 -2.61
CA VAL A 198 -8.51 0.48 -4.04
C VAL A 198 -7.49 -0.64 -4.25
N VAL A 199 -6.44 -0.72 -3.44
CA VAL A 199 -5.43 -1.80 -3.54
C VAL A 199 -6.08 -3.17 -3.29
N GLY A 200 -6.87 -3.33 -2.23
CA GLY A 200 -7.57 -4.60 -1.98
C GLY A 200 -8.55 -4.96 -3.08
N ALA A 201 -9.23 -3.96 -3.67
CA ALA A 201 -10.15 -4.17 -4.78
C ALA A 201 -9.44 -4.61 -6.07
N ILE A 202 -8.24 -4.08 -6.35
CA ILE A 202 -7.39 -4.54 -7.47
C ILE A 202 -7.09 -6.04 -7.34
N GLU A 203 -6.72 -6.50 -6.14
CA GLU A 203 -6.41 -7.92 -5.87
C GLU A 203 -7.63 -8.84 -6.09
N ARG A 204 -8.85 -8.32 -5.99
CA ARG A 204 -10.12 -9.06 -6.22
C ARG A 204 -10.68 -8.92 -7.64
N GLY A 205 -10.05 -8.11 -8.49
CA GLY A 205 -10.42 -7.98 -9.90
C GLY A 205 -11.17 -6.70 -10.26
N ALA A 206 -11.37 -6.52 -11.58
CA ALA A 206 -11.88 -5.29 -12.17
C ALA A 206 -13.30 -4.89 -11.71
N ALA A 207 -14.20 -5.86 -11.57
CA ALA A 207 -15.58 -5.61 -11.16
C ALA A 207 -15.64 -5.04 -9.72
N GLU A 208 -14.85 -5.61 -8.82
CA GLU A 208 -14.76 -5.13 -7.44
C GLU A 208 -14.09 -3.75 -7.37
N LEU A 209 -13.07 -3.50 -8.18
CA LEU A 209 -12.44 -2.18 -8.28
C LEU A 209 -13.44 -1.09 -8.74
N LEU A 210 -14.30 -1.38 -9.73
CA LEU A 210 -15.36 -0.46 -10.15
C LEU A 210 -16.34 -0.18 -9.00
N ARG A 211 -16.83 -1.22 -8.34
CA ARG A 211 -17.76 -1.11 -7.20
C ARG A 211 -17.17 -0.25 -6.08
N VAL A 212 -15.91 -0.49 -5.69
CA VAL A 212 -15.26 0.25 -4.61
C VAL A 212 -15.04 1.72 -4.98
N ARG A 213 -14.68 2.01 -6.24
CA ARG A 213 -14.54 3.40 -6.70
C ARG A 213 -15.86 4.16 -6.67
N GLU A 214 -16.96 3.50 -7.04
CA GLU A 214 -18.31 4.04 -6.94
C GLU A 214 -18.71 4.26 -5.47
N LEU A 215 -18.57 3.23 -4.64
CA LEU A 215 -18.87 3.26 -3.20
C LEU A 215 -18.20 4.44 -2.49
N LEU A 216 -16.92 4.68 -2.78
CA LEU A 216 -16.11 5.70 -2.14
C LEU A 216 -16.13 7.05 -2.88
N GLY A 217 -16.76 7.12 -4.06
CA GLY A 217 -16.72 8.30 -4.94
C GLY A 217 -15.29 8.72 -5.32
N THR A 218 -14.34 7.78 -5.29
CA THR A 218 -12.91 8.09 -5.38
C THR A 218 -12.36 7.89 -6.79
N ARG A 219 -11.42 8.78 -7.16
CA ARG A 219 -10.62 8.60 -8.36
C ARG A 219 -9.22 8.07 -8.08
N THR A 220 -8.87 7.95 -6.80
CA THR A 220 -7.55 7.54 -6.34
C THR A 220 -7.10 6.23 -6.97
N MET A 221 -5.87 6.21 -7.44
CA MET A 221 -5.12 5.03 -7.83
C MET A 221 -3.80 5.03 -7.05
N PRO A 222 -3.28 3.87 -6.64
CA PRO A 222 -1.98 3.80 -5.99
C PRO A 222 -0.88 4.32 -6.92
N PHE A 223 0.06 5.11 -6.39
CA PHE A 223 1.17 5.71 -7.16
C PHE A 223 2.06 4.66 -7.83
N SER A 224 2.24 3.52 -7.18
CA SER A 224 2.79 2.31 -7.76
C SER A 224 1.66 1.29 -7.80
N THR A 225 1.12 1.01 -8.99
CA THR A 225 0.09 -0.01 -9.13
C THR A 225 0.65 -1.35 -8.66
N PRO A 226 -0.02 -2.05 -7.72
CA PRO A 226 0.31 -3.44 -7.46
C PRO A 226 0.16 -4.23 -8.75
N ASP A 227 0.84 -5.36 -8.85
CA ASP A 227 0.66 -6.27 -9.97
C ASP A 227 -0.82 -6.66 -10.05
N PHE A 228 -1.47 -6.38 -11.17
CA PHE A 228 -2.84 -6.85 -11.39
C PHE A 228 -2.85 -8.38 -11.40
N PRO A 229 -3.89 -9.04 -10.87
CA PRO A 229 -4.00 -10.49 -10.99
C PRO A 229 -4.05 -10.90 -12.49
N ASP A 230 -3.67 -12.14 -12.80
CA ASP A 230 -3.56 -12.60 -14.19
C ASP A 230 -4.91 -12.56 -14.93
N ASP A 231 -6.00 -12.79 -14.19
CA ASP A 231 -7.39 -12.76 -14.65
C ASP A 231 -8.05 -11.38 -14.54
N PHE A 232 -7.29 -10.32 -14.27
CA PHE A 232 -7.83 -8.97 -14.19
C PHE A 232 -8.42 -8.52 -15.54
N ASP A 233 -9.72 -8.21 -15.56
CA ASP A 233 -10.41 -7.73 -16.75
C ASP A 233 -10.17 -6.22 -16.99
N PHE A 234 -9.05 -5.91 -17.62
CA PHE A 234 -8.69 -4.54 -18.00
C PHE A 234 -9.72 -3.89 -18.94
N HIS A 235 -10.33 -4.67 -19.84
CA HIS A 235 -11.33 -4.16 -20.79
C HIS A 235 -12.54 -3.65 -20.03
N LEU A 236 -13.10 -4.44 -19.12
CA LEU A 236 -14.19 -4.05 -18.26
C LEU A 236 -13.84 -2.78 -17.46
N PHE A 237 -12.68 -2.78 -16.78
CA PHE A 237 -12.31 -1.65 -15.94
C PHE A 237 -12.17 -0.34 -16.73
N ILE A 238 -11.45 -0.36 -17.85
CA ILE A 238 -11.15 0.84 -18.63
C ILE A 238 -12.39 1.34 -19.39
N THR A 239 -13.23 0.45 -19.93
CA THR A 239 -14.41 0.85 -20.71
C THR A 239 -15.60 1.29 -19.87
N LYS A 240 -15.72 0.79 -18.62
CA LYS A 240 -16.78 1.20 -17.69
C LYS A 240 -16.39 2.38 -16.80
N SER A 241 -15.11 2.74 -16.75
CA SER A 241 -14.68 3.92 -16.01
C SER A 241 -14.76 5.19 -16.86
N LYS A 242 -15.06 6.32 -16.21
CA LYS A 242 -14.86 7.63 -16.83
C LYS A 242 -13.36 7.81 -17.14
N PRO A 243 -12.99 8.35 -18.31
CA PRO A 243 -11.59 8.59 -18.62
C PRO A 243 -10.89 9.44 -17.55
N ASP A 244 -9.73 8.97 -17.08
CA ASP A 244 -8.97 9.60 -16.00
C ASP A 244 -7.47 9.42 -16.22
N PHE A 245 -6.69 10.48 -15.95
CA PHE A 245 -5.23 10.45 -16.11
C PHE A 245 -4.55 9.44 -15.16
N GLY A 246 -5.19 9.09 -14.03
CA GLY A 246 -4.73 8.06 -13.10
C GLY A 246 -4.70 6.65 -13.69
N PHE A 247 -5.28 6.39 -14.87
CA PHE A 247 -5.28 5.06 -15.49
C PHE A 247 -4.12 4.82 -16.46
N GLN A 248 -3.17 5.75 -16.59
CA GLN A 248 -2.03 5.60 -17.50
C GLN A 248 -1.23 4.32 -17.23
N GLU A 249 -0.94 4.01 -15.96
CA GLU A 249 -0.20 2.78 -15.63
C GLU A 249 -1.05 1.52 -15.86
N VAL A 250 -2.35 1.59 -15.60
CA VAL A 250 -3.28 0.46 -15.85
C VAL A 250 -3.33 0.12 -17.34
N VAL A 251 -3.47 1.13 -18.19
CA VAL A 251 -3.47 0.97 -19.64
C VAL A 251 -2.11 0.48 -20.15
N ALA A 252 -1.01 0.97 -19.59
CA ALA A 252 0.32 0.50 -19.95
C ALA A 252 0.50 -0.99 -19.61
N GLN A 253 0.07 -1.42 -18.42
CA GLN A 253 0.12 -2.83 -18.03
C GLN A 253 -0.81 -3.70 -18.88
N TRP A 254 -2.01 -3.22 -19.23
CA TRP A 254 -2.89 -3.93 -20.15
C TRP A 254 -2.23 -4.13 -21.50
N ALA A 255 -1.66 -3.08 -22.09
CA ALA A 255 -1.00 -3.15 -23.39
C ALA A 255 0.26 -4.02 -23.39
N ALA A 256 0.96 -4.09 -22.26
CA ALA A 256 2.08 -5.00 -22.06
C ALA A 256 1.65 -6.48 -22.08
N ARG A 257 0.43 -6.78 -21.60
CA ARG A 257 -0.15 -8.14 -21.61
C ARG A 257 -0.79 -8.50 -22.95
N ASP A 258 -1.61 -7.61 -23.50
CA ASP A 258 -2.32 -7.79 -24.76
C ASP A 258 -2.54 -6.43 -25.45
N LYS A 259 -1.60 -6.08 -26.34
CA LYS A 259 -1.60 -4.80 -27.06
C LYS A 259 -2.79 -4.63 -28.01
N GLU A 260 -3.31 -5.72 -28.59
CA GLU A 260 -4.43 -5.63 -29.54
C GLU A 260 -5.76 -5.46 -28.79
N ALA A 261 -5.95 -6.18 -27.68
CA ALA A 261 -7.09 -5.96 -26.80
C ALA A 261 -7.08 -4.53 -26.24
N ALA A 262 -5.93 -4.05 -25.76
CA ALA A 262 -5.77 -2.69 -25.26
C ALA A 262 -6.08 -1.64 -26.33
N TRP A 263 -5.58 -1.81 -27.56
CA TRP A 263 -5.89 -0.92 -28.68
C TRP A 263 -7.40 -0.85 -28.95
N ASN A 264 -8.07 -2.00 -29.00
CA ASN A 264 -9.51 -2.06 -29.26
C ASN A 264 -10.32 -1.42 -28.14
N GLY A 265 -9.96 -1.66 -26.88
CA GLY A 265 -10.60 -1.02 -25.74
C GLY A 265 -10.38 0.49 -25.68
N VAL A 266 -9.17 0.98 -25.95
CA VAL A 266 -8.90 2.43 -25.98
C VAL A 266 -9.71 3.12 -27.08
N LYS A 267 -9.83 2.51 -28.27
CA LYS A 267 -10.71 3.03 -29.33
C LYS A 267 -12.18 3.08 -28.91
N GLU A 268 -12.66 2.06 -28.19
CA GLU A 268 -14.01 2.03 -27.64
C GLU A 268 -14.22 3.19 -26.68
N VAL A 269 -13.29 3.43 -25.74
CA VAL A 269 -13.36 4.56 -24.80
C VAL A 269 -13.39 5.89 -25.52
N ILE A 270 -12.52 6.09 -26.52
CA ILE A 270 -12.46 7.31 -27.33
C ILE A 270 -13.80 7.56 -28.02
N SER A 271 -14.38 6.52 -28.61
CA SER A 271 -15.66 6.60 -29.33
C SER A 271 -16.82 6.92 -28.39
N ASN A 272 -16.82 6.33 -27.19
CA ASN A 272 -17.89 6.49 -26.21
C ASN A 272 -17.78 7.78 -25.37
N ASN A 273 -16.61 8.45 -25.35
CA ASN A 273 -16.35 9.61 -24.48
C ASN A 273 -15.83 10.85 -25.23
N GLU A 274 -16.29 11.04 -26.48
CA GLU A 274 -15.99 12.23 -27.30
C GLU A 274 -14.48 12.56 -27.40
N GLY A 275 -13.63 11.54 -27.44
CA GLY A 275 -12.18 11.72 -27.55
C GLY A 275 -11.41 11.83 -26.23
N SER A 276 -12.07 11.86 -25.07
CA SER A 276 -11.41 11.96 -23.76
C SER A 276 -10.48 10.77 -23.46
N GLY A 277 -10.66 9.63 -24.11
CA GLY A 277 -9.75 8.48 -24.02
C GLY A 277 -8.42 8.64 -24.76
N ALA A 278 -8.20 9.72 -25.51
CA ALA A 278 -6.99 9.89 -26.33
C ALA A 278 -5.71 9.96 -25.49
N THR A 279 -5.81 10.37 -24.21
CA THR A 279 -4.66 10.35 -23.29
C THR A 279 -4.08 8.95 -23.09
N TYR A 280 -4.86 7.89 -23.32
CA TYR A 280 -4.43 6.51 -23.13
C TYR A 280 -3.49 5.99 -24.23
N PHE A 281 -3.41 6.66 -25.39
CA PHE A 281 -2.49 6.25 -26.44
C PHE A 281 -1.03 6.24 -25.98
N GLY A 282 -0.62 7.28 -25.25
CA GLY A 282 0.73 7.38 -24.70
C GLY A 282 1.04 6.24 -23.73
N ALA A 283 0.12 5.96 -22.78
CA ALA A 283 0.24 4.83 -21.85
C ALA A 283 0.35 3.48 -22.57
N MET A 284 -0.56 3.21 -23.50
CA MET A 284 -0.58 1.96 -24.24
C MET A 284 0.71 1.76 -25.04
N PHE A 285 1.20 2.81 -25.72
CA PHE A 285 2.49 2.76 -26.42
C PHE A 285 3.64 2.47 -25.45
N ARG A 286 3.68 3.09 -24.26
CA ARG A 286 4.69 2.78 -23.23
C ARG A 286 4.63 1.31 -22.78
N GLY A 287 3.44 0.74 -22.67
CA GLY A 287 3.25 -0.68 -22.38
C GLY A 287 3.88 -1.60 -23.43
N VAL A 288 3.58 -1.36 -24.71
CA VAL A 288 4.16 -2.13 -25.82
C VAL A 288 5.67 -1.93 -25.91
N LEU A 289 6.14 -0.68 -25.77
CA LEU A 289 7.56 -0.31 -25.75
C LEU A 289 8.33 -1.11 -24.70
N ALA A 290 7.78 -1.22 -23.49
CA ALA A 290 8.43 -1.93 -22.38
C ALA A 290 8.63 -3.43 -22.65
N MET A 291 7.75 -4.05 -23.46
CA MET A 291 7.79 -5.49 -23.74
C MET A 291 8.49 -5.84 -25.05
N GLU A 292 8.35 -5.01 -26.08
CA GLU A 292 8.80 -5.34 -27.44
C GLU A 292 9.96 -4.47 -27.94
N GLY A 293 10.29 -3.40 -27.23
CA GLY A 293 11.29 -2.41 -27.63
C GLY A 293 10.78 -1.40 -28.65
N ASP A 294 11.60 -0.37 -28.87
CA ASP A 294 11.24 0.85 -29.61
C ASP A 294 10.84 0.60 -31.07
N GLU A 295 11.62 -0.22 -31.78
CA GLU A 295 11.40 -0.48 -33.20
C GLU A 295 10.07 -1.21 -33.46
N LYS A 296 9.77 -2.23 -32.66
CA LYS A 296 8.53 -3.02 -32.79
C LYS A 296 7.31 -2.22 -32.34
N ALA A 297 7.41 -1.48 -31.24
CA ALA A 297 6.33 -0.62 -30.77
C ALA A 297 6.00 0.47 -31.79
N SER A 298 7.03 1.12 -32.35
CA SER A 298 6.87 2.17 -33.38
C SER A 298 6.26 1.61 -34.67
N SER A 299 6.74 0.45 -35.13
CA SER A 299 6.21 -0.22 -36.33
C SER A 299 4.74 -0.64 -36.14
N TRP A 300 4.40 -1.15 -34.95
CA TRP A 300 3.02 -1.50 -34.61
C TRP A 300 2.12 -0.27 -34.62
N LEU A 301 2.54 0.83 -34.00
CA LEU A 301 1.76 2.07 -33.95
C LEU A 301 1.55 2.68 -35.34
N ALA A 302 2.59 2.66 -36.19
CA ALA A 302 2.51 3.19 -37.56
C ALA A 302 1.50 2.41 -38.45
N ALA A 303 1.17 1.18 -38.08
CA ALA A 303 0.23 0.34 -38.81
C ALA A 303 -1.25 0.50 -38.37
N LYS A 304 -1.55 1.37 -37.40
CA LYS A 304 -2.90 1.60 -36.86
C LYS A 304 -3.54 2.88 -37.38
#